data_AF-A0A1L6R0Y8-F1
#
_entry.id   AF-A0A1L6R0Y8-F1
#
_cell.length_a   1.000
_cell.length_b   1.000
_cell.length_c   1.000
_cell.angle_alpha   90.00
_cell.angle_beta   90.00
_cell.angle_gamma   90.00
#
_symmetry.space_group_name_H-M   'P 1'
#
loop_
_entity.id
_entity.type
_entity.pdbx_description
1 polymer ?
#
loop_
_entity_poly.entity_id
_entity_poly.type
_entity_poly.pdbx_seq_one_letter_code
_entity_poly.pdbx_strand_id
1 'polypeptide(L)'
;MIFSSSRTGFLSDKPHLVNSRNYFIFSFYTRGMNFADMMRLKWNNVSGDRIHYTRSKTKGNFIIKIMPPVKDILNYYRKNKRPYIFPILLRENLTPTQLNDRKRKTLSKFNKDLKELASLAGIDKPVTSYVARHSFAKCLKQKGAGTDIISESLGHQDIKTTKAYLKELDTAILDEASELLLQ
;
A
#
# COMPACT_ATOMS: atom_id res chain seq x y z
N MET A 1 -13.72 4.83 6.35
CA MET A 1 -12.67 4.25 5.49
C MET A 1 -13.19 4.23 4.05
N ILE A 2 -12.49 4.88 3.12
CA ILE A 2 -13.04 5.41 1.86
C ILE A 2 -13.68 4.36 0.91
N PHE A 3 -13.50 3.06 1.13
CA PHE A 3 -13.96 2.00 0.22
C PHE A 3 -14.53 0.74 0.91
N SER A 4 -15.11 0.83 2.11
CA SER A 4 -15.68 -0.33 2.81
C SER A 4 -17.08 -0.72 2.30
N SER A 5 -17.14 -1.93 1.74
CA SER A 5 -18.24 -2.90 1.44
C SER A 5 -19.67 -2.48 1.05
N SER A 6 -20.15 -1.25 1.23
CA SER A 6 -21.57 -0.92 0.98
C SER A 6 -21.89 -0.45 -0.44
N ARG A 7 -20.93 -0.50 -1.37
CA ARG A 7 -21.12 -0.04 -2.76
C ARG A 7 -20.38 -0.91 -3.79
N THR A 8 -20.49 -2.23 -3.70
CA THR A 8 -19.81 -3.14 -4.66
C THR A 8 -20.37 -3.06 -6.08
N GLY A 9 -21.59 -2.52 -6.26
CA GLY A 9 -22.29 -2.46 -7.55
C GLY A 9 -21.74 -1.49 -8.59
N PHE A 10 -20.98 -0.45 -8.23
CA PHE A 10 -20.49 0.49 -9.27
C PHE A 10 -19.21 0.02 -9.98
N LEU A 11 -18.51 -0.96 -9.41
CA LEU A 11 -17.27 -1.48 -10.00
C LEU A 11 -17.53 -2.48 -11.13
N SER A 12 -18.68 -3.15 -11.15
CA SER A 12 -19.09 -4.01 -12.28
C SER A 12 -19.18 -3.21 -13.57
N ASP A 13 -19.65 -1.96 -13.47
CA ASP A 13 -19.87 -1.08 -14.62
C ASP A 13 -18.59 -0.31 -15.01
N LYS A 14 -17.52 -0.39 -14.19
CA LYS A 14 -16.24 0.31 -14.38
C LYS A 14 -15.05 -0.61 -14.11
N PRO A 15 -14.86 -1.67 -14.93
CA PRO A 15 -13.80 -2.64 -14.73
C PRO A 15 -12.39 -2.03 -14.78
N HIS A 16 -12.22 -0.87 -15.44
CA HIS A 16 -10.93 -0.17 -15.51
C HIS A 16 -10.46 0.37 -14.15
N LEU A 17 -11.36 0.60 -13.19
CA LEU A 17 -11.05 1.15 -11.86
C LEU A 17 -10.64 0.09 -10.84
N VAL A 18 -10.94 -1.18 -11.08
CA VAL A 18 -10.73 -2.28 -10.11
C VAL A 18 -9.28 -2.34 -9.64
N ASN A 19 -8.34 -2.26 -10.58
CA ASN A 19 -6.92 -2.28 -10.24
C ASN A 19 -6.51 -1.08 -9.39
N SER A 20 -6.93 0.13 -9.77
CA SER A 20 -6.60 1.35 -9.04
C SER A 20 -7.20 1.36 -7.63
N ARG A 21 -8.44 0.86 -7.45
CA ARG A 21 -9.01 0.65 -6.11
C ARG A 21 -8.15 -0.31 -5.29
N ASN A 22 -7.81 -1.47 -5.85
CA ASN A 22 -7.01 -2.48 -5.15
C ASN A 22 -5.62 -1.93 -4.78
N TYR A 23 -4.97 -1.18 -5.67
CA TYR A 23 -3.69 -0.53 -5.41
C TYR A 23 -3.76 0.43 -4.23
N PHE A 24 -4.83 1.23 -4.14
CA PHE A 24 -5.02 2.17 -3.05
C PHE A 24 -5.25 1.48 -1.70
N ILE A 25 -6.18 0.52 -1.68
CA ILE A 25 -6.50 -0.26 -0.46
C ILE A 25 -5.27 -1.04 0.01
N PHE A 26 -4.57 -1.70 -0.92
CA PHE A 26 -3.35 -2.42 -0.61
C PHE A 26 -2.29 -1.48 -0.03
N SER A 27 -2.04 -0.32 -0.67
CA SER A 27 -1.10 0.68 -0.16
C SER A 27 -1.47 1.13 1.25
N PHE A 28 -2.74 1.46 1.51
CA PHE A 28 -3.23 1.89 2.82
C PHE A 28 -2.96 0.83 3.90
N TYR A 29 -3.34 -0.42 3.67
CA TYR A 29 -3.21 -1.50 4.65
C TYR A 29 -1.80 -2.10 4.75
N THR A 30 -0.90 -1.79 3.82
CA THR A 30 0.52 -2.20 3.89
C THR A 30 1.41 -1.05 4.36
N ARG A 31 0.97 -0.36 5.42
CA ARG A 31 1.69 0.76 6.05
C ARG A 31 2.05 1.89 5.06
N GLY A 32 1.17 2.12 4.09
CA GLY A 32 1.36 3.14 3.07
C GLY A 32 2.35 2.78 1.97
N MET A 33 2.60 1.50 1.66
CA MET A 33 3.56 1.07 0.63
C MET A 33 3.44 1.94 -0.64
N ASN A 34 4.56 2.51 -1.09
CA ASN A 34 4.50 3.44 -2.23
C ASN A 34 4.34 2.69 -3.55
N PHE A 35 3.89 3.41 -4.58
CA PHE A 35 3.64 2.84 -5.90
C PHE A 35 4.88 2.19 -6.55
N ALA A 36 6.09 2.71 -6.29
CA ALA A 36 7.32 2.18 -6.85
C ALA A 36 7.74 0.83 -6.24
N ASP A 37 7.44 0.61 -4.96
CA ASP A 37 7.66 -0.69 -4.32
C ASP A 37 6.57 -1.67 -4.76
N MET A 38 5.31 -1.20 -4.78
CA MET A 38 4.17 -2.00 -5.19
C MET A 38 4.30 -2.54 -6.63
N MET A 39 4.78 -1.74 -7.59
CA MET A 39 4.98 -2.24 -8.96
C MET A 39 6.03 -3.36 -9.07
N ARG A 40 6.95 -3.45 -8.10
CA ARG A 40 8.04 -4.43 -8.08
C ARG A 40 7.72 -5.65 -7.22
N LEU A 41 6.62 -5.62 -6.47
CA LEU A 41 6.25 -6.66 -5.52
C LEU A 41 5.91 -7.97 -6.25
N LYS A 42 6.59 -9.05 -5.85
CA LYS A 42 6.50 -10.40 -6.43
C LYS A 42 5.89 -11.37 -5.43
N TRP A 43 5.39 -12.51 -5.92
CA TRP A 43 4.82 -13.54 -5.03
C TRP A 43 5.83 -14.16 -4.07
N ASN A 44 7.12 -14.18 -4.42
CA ASN A 44 8.18 -14.61 -3.51
C ASN A 44 8.45 -13.64 -2.35
N ASN A 45 7.86 -12.43 -2.38
CA ASN A 45 7.84 -11.53 -1.23
C ASN A 45 6.76 -11.92 -0.21
N VAL A 46 5.85 -12.84 -0.54
CA VAL A 46 4.78 -13.30 0.34
C VAL A 46 5.21 -14.64 0.95
N SER A 47 5.31 -14.69 2.27
CA SER A 47 5.65 -15.90 3.02
C SER A 47 4.71 -16.04 4.22
N GLY A 48 3.98 -17.15 4.28
CA GLY A 48 2.95 -17.37 5.31
C GLY A 48 1.90 -16.24 5.31
N ASP A 49 1.77 -15.57 6.45
CA ASP A 49 0.86 -14.45 6.68
C ASP A 49 1.56 -13.08 6.56
N ARG A 50 2.74 -13.00 5.95
CA ARG A 50 3.55 -11.77 5.87
C ARG A 50 4.04 -11.43 4.46
N ILE A 51 4.24 -10.13 4.25
CA ILE A 51 4.89 -9.57 3.06
C ILE A 51 6.26 -9.00 3.49
N HIS A 52 7.31 -9.47 2.83
CA HIS A 52 8.69 -9.06 3.04
C HIS A 52 9.19 -8.27 1.83
N TYR A 53 9.58 -7.01 2.04
CA TYR A 53 10.14 -6.21 0.95
C TYR A 53 11.16 -5.19 1.45
N THR A 54 12.08 -4.82 0.55
CA THR A 54 13.05 -3.75 0.78
C THR A 54 12.61 -2.51 0.01
N ARG A 55 12.50 -1.38 0.71
CA ARG A 55 12.02 -0.12 0.13
C ARG A 55 13.01 0.40 -0.90
N SER A 56 12.54 0.72 -2.11
CA SER A 56 13.40 1.10 -3.23
C SER A 56 14.23 2.36 -2.95
N LYS A 57 13.62 3.36 -2.29
CA LYS A 57 14.22 4.68 -2.03
C LYS A 57 15.16 4.70 -0.82
N THR A 58 14.74 4.15 0.33
CA THR A 58 15.50 4.25 1.59
C THR A 58 16.22 2.96 1.97
N LYS A 59 16.00 1.86 1.22
CA LYS A 59 16.58 0.53 1.48
C LYS A 59 16.22 -0.10 2.82
N GLY A 60 15.26 0.48 3.56
CA GLY A 60 14.73 -0.14 4.78
C GLY A 60 13.98 -1.45 4.47
N ASN A 61 14.16 -2.44 5.33
CA ASN A 61 13.46 -3.72 5.26
C ASN A 61 12.12 -3.62 6.00
N PHE A 62 11.07 -4.14 5.38
CA PHE A 62 9.73 -4.15 5.94
C PHE A 62 9.21 -5.57 5.99
N ILE A 63 8.58 -5.90 7.11
CA ILE A 63 7.82 -7.12 7.34
C ILE A 63 6.40 -6.66 7.70
N ILE A 64 5.42 -7.00 6.87
CA ILE A 64 4.05 -6.51 6.99
C ILE A 64 3.11 -7.68 7.17
N LYS A 65 2.35 -7.73 8.26
CA LYS A 65 1.27 -8.72 8.44
C LYS A 65 0.17 -8.53 7.40
N ILE A 66 -0.30 -9.64 6.83
CA ILE A 66 -1.35 -9.67 5.82
C ILE A 66 -2.71 -9.58 6.51
N MET A 67 -3.29 -8.38 6.50
CA MET A 67 -4.63 -8.12 7.01
C MET A 67 -5.71 -8.65 6.03
N PRO A 68 -6.95 -8.89 6.47
CA PRO A 68 -8.02 -9.43 5.61
C PRO A 68 -8.21 -8.66 4.28
N PRO A 69 -8.24 -7.31 4.25
CA PRO A 69 -8.36 -6.56 3.00
C PRO A 69 -7.19 -6.78 2.03
N VAL A 70 -5.99 -7.01 2.56
CA VAL A 70 -4.79 -7.33 1.78
C VAL A 70 -4.91 -8.76 1.25
N LYS A 71 -5.34 -9.71 2.08
CA LYS A 71 -5.56 -11.12 1.71
C LYS A 71 -6.54 -11.24 0.54
N ASP A 72 -7.65 -10.51 0.56
CA ASP A 72 -8.65 -10.50 -0.52
C ASP A 72 -8.05 -10.01 -1.85
N ILE A 73 -7.23 -8.96 -1.79
CA ILE A 73 -6.53 -8.42 -2.96
C ILE A 73 -5.50 -9.41 -3.50
N LEU A 74 -4.74 -10.06 -2.62
CA LEU A 74 -3.79 -11.10 -3.02
C LEU A 74 -4.53 -12.27 -3.70
N ASN A 75 -5.64 -12.74 -3.13
CA ASN A 75 -6.46 -13.80 -3.72
C ASN A 75 -7.02 -13.41 -5.09
N TYR A 76 -7.46 -12.15 -5.25
CA TYR A 76 -7.91 -11.61 -6.54
C TYR A 76 -6.82 -11.72 -7.63
N TYR A 77 -5.58 -11.34 -7.32
CA TYR A 77 -4.48 -11.35 -8.30
C TYR A 77 -3.84 -12.72 -8.51
N ARG A 78 -3.92 -13.63 -7.53
CA ARG A 78 -3.27 -14.94 -7.58
C ARG A 78 -3.70 -15.79 -8.78
N LYS A 79 -4.93 -15.57 -9.27
CA LYS A 79 -5.55 -16.27 -10.41
C LYS A 79 -4.70 -16.21 -11.70
N ASN A 80 -3.87 -15.17 -11.87
CA ASN A 80 -3.23 -14.88 -13.16
C ASN A 80 -1.80 -15.42 -13.34
N LYS A 81 -1.27 -16.26 -12.42
CA LYS A 81 0.06 -16.92 -12.50
C LYS A 81 1.22 -16.05 -13.03
N ARG A 82 1.28 -14.76 -12.66
CA ARG A 82 2.36 -13.83 -13.00
C ARG A 82 3.44 -13.82 -11.92
N PRO A 83 4.70 -13.44 -12.21
CA PRO A 83 5.72 -13.28 -11.18
C PRO A 83 5.43 -12.10 -10.24
N TYR A 84 4.99 -10.97 -10.80
CA TYR A 84 4.56 -9.79 -10.05
C TYR A 84 3.12 -9.97 -9.54
N ILE A 85 2.83 -9.44 -8.35
CA ILE A 85 1.48 -9.47 -7.76
C ILE A 85 0.55 -8.58 -8.58
N PHE A 86 0.99 -7.35 -8.87
CA PHE A 86 0.16 -6.38 -9.59
C PHE A 86 0.51 -6.35 -11.07
N PRO A 87 -0.49 -6.21 -11.97
CA PRO A 87 -0.29 -6.16 -13.42
C PRO A 87 0.26 -4.80 -13.90
N ILE A 88 1.25 -4.25 -13.19
CA ILE A 88 1.91 -2.98 -13.50
C ILE A 88 3.14 -3.24 -14.37
N LEU A 89 4.05 -4.10 -13.92
CA LEU A 89 5.15 -4.60 -14.74
C LEU A 89 4.69 -5.86 -15.49
N LEU A 90 4.93 -5.90 -16.80
CA LEU A 90 4.45 -6.98 -17.67
C LEU A 90 5.54 -8.00 -18.02
N ARG A 91 6.80 -7.65 -17.77
CA ARG A 91 7.97 -8.49 -18.01
C ARG A 91 9.08 -8.13 -17.03
N GLU A 92 9.99 -9.06 -16.85
CA GLU A 92 11.20 -8.85 -16.03
C GLU A 92 12.31 -8.20 -16.85
N ASN A 93 13.44 -7.91 -16.20
CA ASN A 93 14.68 -7.41 -16.84
C ASN A 93 14.52 -6.10 -17.64
N LEU A 94 13.66 -5.20 -17.14
CA LEU A 94 13.52 -3.85 -17.68
C LEU A 94 14.72 -2.98 -17.32
N THR A 95 15.19 -2.18 -18.27
CA THR A 95 16.24 -1.18 -17.99
C THR A 95 15.75 -0.10 -17.02
N PRO A 96 16.64 0.64 -16.33
CA PRO A 96 16.23 1.74 -15.45
C PRO A 96 15.33 2.77 -16.15
N THR A 97 15.62 3.11 -17.40
CA THR A 97 14.80 4.01 -18.23
C THR A 97 13.41 3.44 -18.48
N GLN A 98 13.33 2.17 -18.90
CA GLN A 98 12.04 1.49 -19.13
C GLN A 98 11.20 1.40 -17.85
N LEU A 99 11.82 1.12 -16.71
CA LEU A 99 11.15 1.12 -15.40
C LEU A 99 10.60 2.50 -15.04
N ASN A 100 11.40 3.55 -15.25
CA ASN A 100 10.99 4.92 -14.96
C ASN A 100 9.85 5.39 -15.87
N ASP A 101 9.90 5.08 -17.16
CA ASP A 101 8.82 5.41 -18.10
C ASP A 101 7.54 4.64 -17.77
N ARG A 102 7.66 3.34 -17.47
CA ARG A 102 6.51 2.52 -17.07
C ARG A 102 5.89 3.05 -15.78
N LYS A 103 6.72 3.38 -14.78
CA LYS A 103 6.29 4.02 -13.53
C LYS A 103 5.54 5.32 -13.82
N ARG A 104 6.11 6.23 -14.60
CA ARG A 104 5.50 7.54 -14.92
C ARG A 104 4.11 7.36 -15.54
N LYS A 105 4.01 6.53 -16.59
CA LYS A 105 2.75 6.28 -17.32
C LYS A 105 1.69 5.64 -16.41
N THR A 106 2.06 4.59 -15.69
CA THR A 106 1.10 3.84 -14.85
C THR A 106 0.70 4.59 -13.59
N LEU A 107 1.60 5.37 -12.99
CA LEU A 107 1.28 6.25 -11.86
C LEU A 107 0.34 7.38 -12.28
N SER A 108 0.54 7.97 -13.46
CA SER A 108 -0.35 9.00 -14.00
C SER A 108 -1.76 8.44 -14.20
N LYS A 109 -1.89 7.25 -14.82
CA LYS A 109 -3.17 6.55 -14.92
C LYS A 109 -3.78 6.27 -13.55
N PHE A 110 -3.00 5.72 -12.62
CA PHE A 110 -3.48 5.41 -11.27
C PHE A 110 -4.05 6.66 -10.59
N ASN A 111 -3.35 7.79 -10.64
CA ASN A 111 -3.85 9.04 -10.07
C ASN A 111 -5.08 9.61 -10.80
N LYS A 112 -5.22 9.39 -12.12
CA LYS A 112 -6.44 9.75 -12.85
C LYS A 112 -7.63 8.90 -12.38
N ASP A 113 -7.45 7.58 -12.29
CA ASP A 113 -8.46 6.65 -11.82
C ASP A 113 -8.85 6.93 -10.36
N LEU A 114 -7.90 7.37 -9.51
CA LEU A 114 -8.18 7.78 -8.12
C LEU A 114 -9.07 9.01 -8.03
N LYS A 115 -8.91 9.98 -8.94
CA LYS A 115 -9.81 11.14 -9.01
C LYS A 115 -11.23 10.72 -9.38
N GLU A 116 -11.36 9.79 -10.33
CA GLU A 116 -12.66 9.22 -10.71
C GLU A 116 -13.29 8.46 -9.53
N LEU A 117 -12.53 7.59 -8.87
CA LEU A 117 -12.97 6.86 -7.67
C LEU A 117 -13.40 7.81 -6.54
N ALA A 118 -12.67 8.92 -6.33
CA ALA A 118 -13.02 9.92 -5.34
C ALA A 118 -14.35 10.60 -5.67
N SER A 119 -14.55 11.01 -6.93
CA SER A 119 -15.80 11.60 -7.40
C SER A 119 -16.98 10.64 -7.23
N LEU A 120 -16.82 9.36 -7.59
CA LEU A 120 -17.85 8.32 -7.39
C LEU A 120 -18.17 8.07 -5.91
N ALA A 121 -17.20 8.29 -5.02
CA ALA A 121 -17.36 8.19 -3.59
C ALA A 121 -17.91 9.46 -2.93
N GLY A 122 -18.15 10.55 -3.68
CA GLY A 122 -18.56 11.84 -3.14
C GLY A 122 -17.47 12.54 -2.33
N ILE A 123 -16.20 12.35 -2.72
CA ILE A 123 -15.04 12.95 -2.06
C ILE A 123 -14.55 14.13 -2.90
N ASP A 124 -14.73 15.33 -2.37
CA ASP A 124 -14.34 16.57 -3.04
C ASP A 124 -12.83 16.87 -2.94
N LYS A 125 -12.13 16.15 -2.06
CA LYS A 125 -10.69 16.34 -1.85
C LYS A 125 -9.88 15.59 -2.92
N PRO A 126 -8.77 16.17 -3.43
CA PRO A 126 -7.89 15.48 -4.35
C PRO A 126 -7.33 14.17 -3.77
N VAL A 127 -7.65 13.04 -4.39
CA VAL A 127 -7.09 11.73 -4.03
C VAL A 127 -5.97 11.36 -5.01
N THR A 128 -4.79 11.07 -4.45
CA THR A 128 -3.61 10.60 -5.20
C THR A 128 -2.99 9.40 -4.49
N SER A 129 -2.00 8.77 -5.13
CA SER A 129 -1.26 7.64 -4.54
C SER A 129 -0.63 7.95 -3.19
N TYR A 130 -0.29 9.22 -2.92
CA TYR A 130 0.29 9.65 -1.64
C TYR A 130 -0.75 9.68 -0.50
N VAL A 131 -2.03 9.88 -0.83
CA VAL A 131 -3.11 9.99 0.14
C VAL A 131 -3.29 8.70 0.93
N ALA A 132 -2.99 7.53 0.33
CA ALA A 132 -3.03 6.25 1.05
C ALA A 132 -2.09 6.26 2.27
N ARG A 133 -0.82 6.68 2.10
CA ARG A 133 0.16 6.78 3.18
C ARG A 133 -0.24 7.80 4.25
N HIS A 134 -0.68 8.99 3.83
CA HIS A 134 -1.09 10.03 4.78
C HIS A 134 -2.33 9.62 5.57
N SER A 135 -3.28 8.95 4.91
CA SER A 135 -4.49 8.45 5.55
C SER A 135 -4.15 7.35 6.54
N PHE A 136 -3.24 6.43 6.21
CA PHE A 136 -2.76 5.41 7.14
C PHE A 136 -2.22 6.05 8.43
N ALA A 137 -1.27 6.97 8.32
CA ALA A 137 -0.68 7.65 9.48
C ALA A 137 -1.71 8.46 10.29
N LYS A 138 -2.61 9.17 9.60
CA LYS A 138 -3.67 9.95 10.24
C LYS A 138 -4.67 9.06 10.97
N CYS A 139 -5.09 7.95 10.37
CA CYS A 139 -6.01 7.00 11.00
C CYS A 139 -5.39 6.36 12.25
N LEU A 140 -4.11 5.97 12.20
CA LEU A 140 -3.41 5.50 13.39
C LEU A 140 -3.39 6.56 14.49
N LYS A 141 -3.06 7.81 14.15
CA LYS A 141 -3.07 8.90 15.12
C LYS A 141 -4.45 9.13 15.75
N GLN A 142 -5.50 9.08 14.95
CA GLN A 142 -6.89 9.22 15.42
C GLN A 142 -7.32 8.06 16.33
N LYS A 143 -6.74 6.88 16.14
CA LYS A 143 -6.97 5.70 16.97
C LYS A 143 -6.01 5.63 18.17
N GLY A 144 -5.31 6.72 18.49
CA GLY A 144 -4.50 6.84 19.69
C GLY A 144 -3.07 6.30 19.58
N ALA A 145 -2.62 5.87 18.40
CA ALA A 145 -1.25 5.36 18.25
C ALA A 145 -0.20 6.47 18.54
N GLY A 146 0.88 6.06 19.22
CA GLY A 146 2.04 6.90 19.51
C GLY A 146 2.72 7.40 18.24
N THR A 147 3.32 8.60 18.29
CA THR A 147 4.00 9.19 17.13
C THR A 147 5.24 8.41 16.70
N ASP A 148 5.91 7.78 17.66
CA ASP A 148 6.98 6.81 17.48
C ASP A 148 6.51 5.58 16.70
N ILE A 149 5.40 4.96 17.10
CA ILE A 149 4.78 3.81 16.41
C ILE A 149 4.40 4.19 14.97
N ILE A 150 3.84 5.39 14.77
CA ILE A 150 3.47 5.89 13.43
C ILE A 150 4.73 6.12 12.59
N SER A 151 5.77 6.73 13.15
CA SER A 151 7.03 7.02 12.45
C SER A 151 7.73 5.73 12.01
N GLU A 152 7.83 4.77 12.93
CA GLU A 152 8.40 3.45 12.67
C GLU A 152 7.54 2.69 11.64
N SER A 153 6.20 2.77 11.76
CA SER A 153 5.27 2.22 10.78
C SER A 153 5.53 2.75 9.36
N LEU A 154 5.93 4.02 9.20
CA LEU A 154 6.26 4.61 7.90
C LEU A 154 7.70 4.33 7.43
N GLY A 155 8.55 3.81 8.32
CA GLY A 155 9.98 3.58 8.15
C GLY A 155 10.75 4.86 7.81
N HIS A 156 10.50 5.92 8.59
CA HIS A 156 11.33 7.12 8.59
C HIS A 156 12.58 6.89 9.46
N GLN A 157 13.79 7.12 8.93
CA GLN A 157 15.06 6.75 9.58
C GLN A 157 15.91 7.94 10.10
N ASP A 158 15.33 9.11 10.37
CA ASP A 158 16.05 10.29 10.88
C ASP A 158 15.29 10.85 12.10
N ILE A 159 15.86 11.23 13.25
CA ILE A 159 17.17 11.82 13.57
C ILE A 159 17.67 11.30 14.93
N LYS A 160 18.96 10.94 15.02
CA LYS A 160 19.92 10.79 16.16
C LYS A 160 19.50 10.42 17.60
N THR A 161 18.27 10.59 18.05
CA THR A 161 17.88 10.48 19.47
C THR A 161 17.02 9.26 19.78
N THR A 162 16.44 8.60 18.77
CA THR A 162 15.49 7.49 18.97
C THR A 162 16.10 6.10 18.77
N LYS A 163 17.43 6.00 18.62
CA LYS A 163 18.12 4.74 18.26
C LYS A 163 18.24 3.72 19.40
N ALA A 164 18.01 4.10 20.65
CA ALA A 164 18.02 3.17 21.79
C ALA A 164 16.63 2.56 22.06
N TYR A 165 15.53 3.31 21.83
CA TYR A 165 14.16 2.86 22.16
C TYR A 165 13.45 2.14 21.00
N LEU A 166 13.74 2.51 19.74
CA LEU A 166 13.06 1.95 18.56
C LEU A 166 13.60 0.60 18.09
N LYS A 167 14.80 0.20 18.53
CA LYS A 167 15.41 -1.08 18.12
C LYS A 167 14.64 -2.29 18.68
N GLU A 168 13.74 -2.04 19.63
CA GLU A 168 12.93 -3.04 20.34
C GLU A 168 11.42 -2.88 20.12
N LEU A 169 10.97 -2.03 19.18
CA LEU A 169 9.57 -2.12 18.75
C LEU A 169 9.41 -3.43 17.98
N ASP A 170 8.89 -4.44 18.69
CA ASP A 170 8.54 -5.73 18.12
C ASP A 170 7.63 -5.49 16.90
N THR A 171 7.84 -6.28 15.86
CA THR A 171 6.95 -6.33 14.69
C THR A 171 5.50 -6.56 15.15
N ALA A 172 5.29 -7.26 16.27
CA ALA A 172 3.99 -7.41 16.93
C ALA A 172 3.31 -6.07 17.25
N ILE A 173 4.02 -5.09 17.80
CA ILE A 173 3.44 -3.77 18.16
C ILE A 173 2.98 -3.01 16.90
N LEU A 174 3.76 -3.10 15.82
CA LEU A 174 3.41 -2.48 14.53
C LEU A 174 2.22 -3.18 13.86
N ASP A 175 2.11 -4.49 14.05
CA ASP A 175 0.97 -5.29 13.58
C ASP A 175 -0.30 -4.93 14.37
N GLU A 176 -0.25 -4.88 15.70
CA GLU A 176 -1.35 -4.45 16.58
C GLU A 176 -1.83 -3.04 16.23
N ALA A 177 -0.90 -2.08 16.06
CA ALA A 177 -1.25 -0.73 15.64
C ALA A 177 -1.98 -0.73 14.30
N SER A 178 -1.54 -1.55 13.34
CA SER A 178 -2.21 -1.68 12.04
C SER A 178 -3.59 -2.31 12.17
N GLU A 179 -3.79 -3.26 13.08
CA GLU A 179 -5.08 -3.91 13.39
C GLU A 179 -6.13 -2.96 13.93
N LEU A 180 -5.74 -1.86 14.58
CA LEU A 180 -6.65 -0.78 14.94
C LEU A 180 -7.45 -0.30 13.72
N LEU A 181 -6.90 -0.36 12.49
CA LEU A 181 -7.60 0.05 11.27
C LEU A 181 -8.77 -0.85 10.88
N LEU A 182 -8.89 -2.07 11.42
CA LEU A 182 -10.01 -2.99 11.15
C LEU A 182 -11.24 -2.74 12.03
N GLN A 183 -11.07 -2.01 13.13
CA GLN A 183 -12.12 -1.63 14.07
C GLN A 183 -12.89 -0.40 13.56
#